data_AF-A0A060WWL3-F1
#
_entry.id   AF-A0A060WWL3-F1
#
_cell.length_a   1.000
_cell.length_b   1.000
_cell.length_c   1.000
_cell.angle_alpha   90.00
_cell.angle_beta   90.00
_cell.angle_gamma   90.00
#
_symmetry.space_group_name_H-M   'P 1'
#
loop_
_entity.id
_entity.type
_entity.pdbx_description
1 polymer ?
#
loop_
_entity_poly.entity_id
_entity_poly.type
_entity_poly.pdbx_seq_one_letter_code
_entity_poly.pdbx_strand_id
1 'polypeptide(L)'
;MSMLVGKYESNATALRLALQYSEQCIEAYELLLTLAESEQSLVLGQFRAAGVGDVGEKLGEESITQILKRAHDCRKTAENAAKDLLGRLDGSCGAAFAVTGCSVQPWESLSSNSHTSTTSSTTSSCDTDFSKEDEQRLKDYVQQLKNDRAAVKLTMLELESVHVDPLSLEVKPRGDTHRLDLENAVLMQELMAMKEEMAELKAQLYLLEKEKKAVELRLSTREAQEQAYLVHIEHLKAEVEEQQEQRRRSLSSTGSSTKDKSQAAKVCG
;
A
#
# COMPACT_ATOMS: atom_id res chain seq x y z
N MET A 1 -33.12 -14.72 -10.53
CA MET A 1 -33.35 -14.23 -9.15
C MET A 1 -32.06 -13.85 -8.43
N SER A 2 -31.06 -14.74 -8.28
CA SER A 2 -29.83 -14.41 -7.52
C SER A 2 -29.02 -13.20 -8.04
N MET A 3 -28.90 -13.03 -9.36
CA MET A 3 -28.17 -11.87 -9.92
C MET A 3 -28.89 -10.54 -9.68
N LEU A 4 -30.23 -10.53 -9.76
CA LEU A 4 -31.01 -9.31 -9.51
C LEU A 4 -30.85 -8.90 -8.03
N VAL A 5 -31.01 -9.85 -7.11
CA VAL A 5 -30.80 -9.62 -5.67
C VAL A 5 -29.39 -9.08 -5.40
N GLY A 6 -28.35 -9.65 -6.01
CA GLY A 6 -26.99 -9.13 -5.88
C GLY A 6 -26.82 -7.68 -6.36
N LYS A 7 -27.49 -7.28 -7.45
CA LYS A 7 -27.49 -5.87 -7.90
C LYS A 7 -28.17 -4.94 -6.89
N TYR A 8 -29.31 -5.36 -6.32
CA TYR A 8 -30.00 -4.60 -5.28
C TYR A 8 -29.16 -4.46 -4.00
N GLU A 9 -28.50 -5.53 -3.56
CA GLU A 9 -27.61 -5.52 -2.38
C GLU A 9 -26.38 -4.61 -2.58
N SER A 10 -25.79 -4.65 -3.77
CA SER A 10 -24.69 -3.75 -4.16
C SER A 10 -25.15 -2.29 -4.08
N ASN A 11 -26.26 -1.95 -4.74
CA ASN A 11 -26.81 -0.60 -4.71
C ASN A 11 -27.21 -0.15 -3.30
N ALA A 12 -27.75 -1.04 -2.47
CA ALA A 12 -28.09 -0.74 -1.07
C ALA A 12 -26.83 -0.40 -0.24
N THR A 13 -25.69 -1.03 -0.54
CA THR A 13 -24.40 -0.72 0.10
C THR A 13 -23.85 0.61 -0.39
N ALA A 14 -23.88 0.86 -1.71
CA ALA A 14 -23.50 2.14 -2.29
C ALA A 14 -24.34 3.29 -1.72
N LEU A 15 -25.66 3.13 -1.61
CA LEU A 15 -26.55 4.13 -1.03
C LEU A 15 -26.23 4.43 0.45
N ARG A 16 -25.90 3.40 1.24
CA ARG A 16 -25.47 3.59 2.65
C ARG A 16 -24.19 4.41 2.74
N LEU A 17 -23.19 4.13 1.90
CA LEU A 17 -21.95 4.92 1.84
C LEU A 17 -22.23 6.37 1.38
N ALA A 18 -23.05 6.55 0.35
CA ALA A 18 -23.41 7.88 -0.15
C ALA A 18 -24.17 8.72 0.89
N LEU A 19 -25.00 8.07 1.73
CA LEU A 19 -25.67 8.70 2.86
C LEU A 19 -24.65 9.15 3.92
N GLN A 20 -23.72 8.27 4.31
CA GLN A 20 -22.66 8.61 5.27
C GLN A 20 -21.80 9.79 4.81
N TYR A 21 -21.41 9.84 3.53
CA TYR A 21 -20.69 10.99 2.98
C TYR A 21 -21.53 12.28 3.00
N SER A 22 -22.85 12.15 2.87
CA SER A 22 -23.76 13.30 2.93
C SER A 22 -23.94 13.80 4.37
N GLU A 23 -24.02 12.90 5.35
CA GLU A 23 -24.03 13.25 6.78
C GLU A 23 -22.74 13.99 7.18
N GLN A 24 -21.57 13.49 6.76
CA GLN A 24 -20.29 14.17 6.99
C GLN A 24 -20.20 15.53 6.26
N CYS A 25 -20.77 15.64 5.05
CA CYS A 25 -20.85 16.93 4.36
C CYS A 25 -21.68 17.93 5.16
N ILE A 26 -22.83 17.49 5.69
CA ILE A 26 -23.74 18.33 6.46
C ILE A 26 -23.02 18.84 7.72
N GLU A 27 -22.37 17.95 8.49
CA GLU A 27 -21.59 18.30 9.69
C GLU A 27 -20.55 19.40 9.37
N ALA A 28 -19.78 19.23 8.29
CA ALA A 28 -18.77 20.21 7.89
C ALA A 28 -19.37 21.55 7.40
N TYR A 29 -20.49 21.51 6.67
CA TYR A 29 -21.21 22.73 6.25
C TYR A 29 -21.82 23.49 7.43
N GLU A 30 -22.37 22.78 8.42
CA GLU A 30 -22.90 23.39 9.65
C GLU A 30 -21.79 24.11 10.43
N LEU A 31 -20.59 23.53 10.52
CA LEU A 31 -19.45 24.19 11.15
C LEU A 31 -18.99 25.43 10.38
N LEU A 32 -18.89 25.36 9.04
CA LEU A 32 -18.59 26.54 8.22
C LEU A 32 -19.64 27.65 8.38
N LEU A 33 -20.92 27.28 8.46
CA LEU A 33 -22.01 28.23 8.67
C LEU A 33 -21.90 28.89 10.04
N THR A 34 -21.74 28.12 11.12
CA THR A 34 -21.62 28.65 12.49
C THR A 34 -20.39 29.54 12.66
N LEU A 35 -19.26 29.21 12.02
CA LEU A 35 -18.08 30.08 11.96
C LEU A 35 -18.40 31.42 11.28
N ALA A 36 -19.04 31.40 10.11
CA ALA A 36 -19.42 32.61 9.38
C ALA A 36 -20.44 33.47 10.16
N GLU A 37 -21.45 32.86 10.76
CA GLU A 37 -22.43 33.55 11.61
C GLU A 37 -21.78 34.18 12.84
N SER A 38 -20.81 33.49 13.46
CA SER A 38 -20.07 34.03 14.61
C SER A 38 -19.16 35.20 14.24
N GLU A 39 -18.54 35.16 13.05
CA GLU A 39 -17.76 36.27 12.52
C GLU A 39 -18.64 37.49 12.25
N GLN A 40 -19.82 37.30 11.64
CA GLN A 40 -20.78 38.37 11.44
C GLN A 40 -21.25 38.98 12.76
N SER A 41 -21.55 38.15 13.77
CA SER A 41 -21.95 38.60 15.10
C SER A 41 -20.86 39.46 15.78
N LEU A 42 -19.60 39.03 15.66
CA LEU A 42 -18.45 39.78 16.19
C LEU A 42 -18.32 41.15 15.52
N VAL A 43 -18.38 41.19 14.19
CA VAL A 43 -18.28 42.41 13.39
C VAL A 43 -19.41 43.38 13.72
N LEU A 44 -20.66 42.90 13.82
CA LEU A 44 -21.81 43.74 14.21
C LEU A 44 -21.69 44.27 15.64
N GLY A 45 -21.20 43.45 16.57
CA GLY A 45 -20.92 43.88 17.94
C GLY A 45 -19.85 45.00 17.99
N GLN A 46 -18.82 44.90 17.16
CA GLN A 46 -17.76 45.91 17.05
C GLN A 46 -18.27 47.23 16.47
N PHE A 47 -19.10 47.20 15.42
CA PHE A 47 -19.72 48.41 14.88
C PHE A 47 -20.61 49.12 15.90
N ARG A 48 -21.41 48.35 16.65
CA ARG A 48 -22.23 48.89 17.75
C ARG A 48 -21.37 49.52 18.85
N ALA A 49 -20.24 48.90 19.19
CA ALA A 49 -19.30 49.44 20.17
C ALA A 49 -18.57 50.71 19.70
N ALA A 50 -18.33 50.83 18.39
CA ALA A 50 -17.75 52.02 17.78
C ALA A 50 -18.73 53.21 17.64
N GLY A 51 -19.98 53.06 18.08
CA GLY A 51 -21.01 54.12 17.96
C GLY A 51 -21.56 54.28 16.55
N VAL A 52 -21.33 53.31 15.66
CA VAL A 52 -21.79 53.32 14.27
C VAL A 52 -23.06 52.46 14.20
N GLY A 53 -24.21 53.04 14.54
CA GLY A 53 -25.52 52.38 14.47
C GLY A 53 -26.67 53.39 14.53
N ASP A 54 -27.74 53.12 13.79
CA ASP A 54 -28.91 54.01 13.69
C ASP A 54 -29.63 54.18 15.05
N VAL A 55 -30.09 55.40 15.30
CA VAL A 55 -30.83 55.81 16.49
C VAL A 55 -32.28 55.35 16.33
N GLY A 56 -32.52 54.05 16.46
CA GLY A 56 -33.86 53.55 16.22
C GLY A 56 -34.01 52.05 16.42
N GLU A 57 -33.88 51.56 17.64
CA GLU A 57 -34.81 50.56 18.21
C GLU A 57 -34.44 50.22 19.65
N LYS A 58 -35.45 50.30 20.53
CA LYS A 58 -35.38 49.79 21.90
C LYS A 58 -35.35 48.26 21.84
N LEU A 59 -34.19 47.66 21.99
CA LEU A 59 -34.07 46.21 22.17
C LEU A 59 -33.09 45.89 23.30
N GLY A 60 -33.65 45.72 24.51
CA GLY A 60 -33.03 45.04 25.66
C GLY A 60 -31.85 45.74 26.34
N GLU A 61 -31.84 45.73 27.68
CA GLU A 61 -30.75 46.21 28.55
C GLU A 61 -29.47 45.35 28.47
N GLU A 62 -29.13 44.77 27.32
CA GLU A 62 -27.85 44.08 27.18
C GLU A 62 -26.74 45.09 26.91
N SER A 63 -25.84 45.23 27.88
CA SER A 63 -24.63 46.05 27.72
C SER A 63 -23.86 45.59 26.48
N ILE A 64 -23.40 46.53 25.65
CA ILE A 64 -22.59 46.26 24.45
C ILE A 64 -21.42 45.31 24.76
N THR A 65 -20.86 45.42 25.96
CA THR A 65 -19.79 44.53 26.46
C THR A 65 -20.24 43.08 26.60
N GLN A 66 -21.48 42.81 27.00
CA GLN A 66 -22.06 41.47 27.11
C GLN A 66 -22.33 40.87 25.72
N ILE A 67 -22.79 41.68 24.76
CA ILE A 67 -23.01 41.25 23.37
C ILE A 67 -21.69 40.82 22.73
N LEU A 68 -20.65 41.64 22.86
CA LEU A 68 -19.31 41.32 22.35
C LEU A 68 -18.72 40.08 23.02
N LYS A 69 -18.89 39.94 24.35
CA LYS A 69 -18.43 38.76 25.07
C LYS A 69 -19.12 37.49 24.57
N ARG A 70 -20.45 37.51 24.42
CA ARG A 70 -21.21 36.39 23.84
C ARG A 70 -20.73 36.04 22.43
N ALA A 71 -20.54 37.04 21.57
CA ALA A 71 -20.07 36.82 20.20
C ALA A 71 -18.69 36.13 20.17
N HIS A 72 -17.77 36.56 21.05
CA HIS A 72 -16.46 35.94 21.19
C HIS A 72 -16.52 34.51 21.73
N ASP A 73 -17.36 34.25 22.73
CA ASP A 73 -17.56 32.91 23.30
C ASP A 73 -18.19 31.94 22.26
N CYS A 74 -19.16 32.42 21.47
CA CYS A 74 -19.75 31.66 20.37
C CYS A 74 -18.70 31.33 19.30
N ARG A 75 -17.88 32.30 18.90
CA ARG A 75 -16.80 32.10 17.93
C ARG A 75 -15.80 31.05 18.42
N LYS A 76 -15.34 31.16 19.67
CA LYS A 76 -14.41 30.20 20.27
C LYS A 76 -14.99 28.78 20.30
N THR A 77 -16.30 28.65 20.54
CA THR A 77 -16.99 27.35 20.52
C THR A 77 -17.03 26.75 19.12
N ALA A 78 -17.36 27.55 18.09
CA ALA A 78 -17.36 27.11 16.70
C ALA A 78 -15.96 26.71 16.21
N GLU A 79 -14.93 27.48 16.57
CA GLU A 79 -13.53 27.19 16.26
C GLU A 79 -13.05 25.89 16.90
N ASN A 80 -13.43 25.63 18.15
CA ASN A 80 -13.10 24.38 18.84
C ASN A 80 -13.77 23.16 18.18
N ALA A 81 -15.03 23.28 17.77
CA ALA A 81 -15.75 22.21 17.09
C ALA A 81 -15.15 21.92 15.69
N ALA A 82 -14.76 22.97 14.96
CA ALA A 82 -14.06 22.82 13.69
C ALA A 82 -12.68 22.14 13.86
N LYS A 83 -11.92 22.49 14.90
CA LYS A 83 -10.64 21.84 15.22
C LYS A 83 -10.82 20.37 15.61
N ASP A 84 -11.86 20.04 16.37
CA ASP A 84 -12.17 18.64 16.71
C ASP A 84 -12.47 17.81 15.46
N LEU A 85 -13.26 18.35 14.53
CA LEU A 85 -13.51 17.70 13.24
C LEU A 85 -12.23 17.52 12.43
N LEU A 86 -11.39 18.56 12.31
CA LEU A 86 -10.10 18.46 11.61
C LEU A 86 -9.17 17.43 12.28
N GLY A 87 -9.12 17.39 13.61
CA GLY A 87 -8.36 16.39 14.36
C GLY A 87 -8.84 14.96 14.10
N ARG A 88 -10.16 14.77 13.94
CA ARG A 88 -10.73 13.48 13.50
C ARG A 88 -10.26 13.11 12.09
N LEU A 89 -10.11 14.06 11.17
CA LEU A 89 -9.60 13.79 9.81
C LEU A 89 -8.15 13.34 9.84
N ASP A 90 -7.31 14.02 10.62
CA ASP A 90 -5.90 13.69 10.76
C ASP A 90 -5.70 12.29 11.36
N GLY A 91 -6.55 11.89 12.31
CA GLY A 91 -6.57 10.54 12.89
C GLY A 91 -7.22 9.47 12.00
N SER A 92 -8.18 9.84 11.16
CA SER A 92 -8.93 8.92 10.29
C SER A 92 -8.09 8.36 9.15
N CYS A 93 -6.99 9.05 8.77
CA CYS A 93 -6.02 8.56 7.78
C CYS A 93 -5.40 7.18 8.16
N GLY A 94 -5.46 6.77 9.43
CA GLY A 94 -5.04 5.44 9.90
C GLY A 94 -6.17 4.44 10.22
N ALA A 95 -7.44 4.86 10.17
CA ALA A 95 -8.57 4.08 10.71
C ALA A 95 -9.77 3.93 9.76
N ALA A 96 -9.79 4.62 8.61
CA ALA A 96 -10.94 4.70 7.69
C ALA A 96 -11.32 3.40 6.94
N PHE A 97 -10.67 2.26 7.22
CA PHE A 97 -11.11 0.95 6.70
C PHE A 97 -11.78 0.04 7.74
N ALA A 98 -11.92 0.48 8.99
CA ALA A 98 -12.71 -0.28 9.96
C ALA A 98 -14.20 0.01 9.77
N VAL A 99 -14.83 -0.71 8.83
CA VAL A 99 -16.27 -0.92 8.83
C VAL A 99 -16.67 -1.49 10.18
N THR A 100 -17.46 -0.73 10.93
CA THR A 100 -18.19 -1.18 12.11
C THR A 100 -19.08 -2.36 11.72
N GLY A 101 -18.59 -3.58 11.91
CA GLY A 101 -19.39 -4.80 11.75
C GLY A 101 -18.73 -6.01 11.07
N CYS A 102 -17.41 -6.07 10.89
CA CYS A 102 -16.77 -7.32 10.43
C CYS A 102 -15.50 -7.63 11.23
N SER A 103 -15.42 -8.88 11.66
CA SER A 103 -14.37 -9.48 12.49
C SER A 103 -12.96 -8.97 12.16
N VAL A 104 -12.29 -8.41 13.16
CA VAL A 104 -10.83 -8.30 13.22
C VAL A 104 -10.26 -9.66 12.83
N GLN A 105 -9.46 -9.70 11.77
CA GLN A 105 -8.74 -10.90 11.35
C GLN A 105 -7.60 -11.14 12.36
N PRO A 106 -7.53 -12.30 13.05
CA PRO A 106 -6.62 -12.52 14.19
C PRO A 106 -5.11 -12.60 13.90
N TRP A 107 -4.65 -12.46 12.65
CA TRP A 107 -3.26 -12.77 12.27
C TRP A 107 -2.35 -11.55 12.06
N GLU A 108 -2.85 -10.32 12.23
CA GLU A 108 -2.02 -9.10 12.13
C GLU A 108 -1.24 -8.76 13.41
N SER A 109 -1.34 -9.55 14.48
CA SER A 109 -0.73 -9.25 15.77
C SER A 109 0.71 -9.75 15.98
N LEU A 110 1.48 -10.09 14.94
CA LEU A 110 2.81 -10.71 15.11
C LEU A 110 4.02 -9.90 14.63
N SER A 111 3.89 -8.59 14.46
CA SER A 111 5.07 -7.75 14.19
C SER A 111 5.06 -6.47 15.01
N SER A 112 5.84 -6.52 16.09
CA SER A 112 6.45 -5.38 16.79
C SER A 112 5.64 -4.70 17.90
N ASN A 113 5.49 -5.42 19.01
CA ASN A 113 5.31 -4.80 20.33
C ASN A 113 6.65 -4.80 21.07
N SER A 114 7.30 -3.64 21.17
CA SER A 114 8.14 -3.26 22.33
C SER A 114 8.69 -1.85 22.14
N HIS A 115 8.03 -0.83 22.70
CA HIS A 115 8.72 0.23 23.45
C HIS A 115 7.79 0.75 24.54
N THR A 116 8.19 0.47 25.77
CA THR A 116 7.72 1.11 26.99
C THR A 116 8.09 2.59 26.96
N SER A 117 7.12 3.48 27.11
CA SER A 117 7.32 4.82 27.67
C SER A 117 5.99 5.37 28.16
N THR A 118 5.80 5.26 29.47
CA THR A 118 4.97 6.21 30.24
C THR A 118 5.61 7.59 30.13
N THR A 119 4.97 8.48 29.39
CA THR A 119 5.07 9.91 29.66
C THR A 119 3.66 10.47 29.60
N SER A 120 3.20 10.93 30.75
CA SER A 120 2.07 11.83 30.87
C SER A 120 2.26 13.01 29.93
N SER A 121 1.51 13.03 28.83
CA SER A 121 1.39 14.22 28.00
C SER A 121 0.19 14.97 28.52
N THR A 122 0.44 15.96 29.38
CA THR A 122 -0.46 17.10 29.48
C THR A 122 -0.73 17.56 28.05
N THR A 123 -1.98 17.45 27.61
CA THR A 123 -2.47 18.11 26.41
C THR A 123 -2.24 19.61 26.61
N SER A 124 -1.04 20.09 26.28
CA SER A 124 -0.82 21.50 26.08
C SER A 124 -1.64 21.81 24.84
N SER A 125 -2.83 22.37 25.05
CA SER A 125 -3.52 23.10 24.01
C SER A 125 -2.54 24.16 23.55
N CYS A 126 -1.80 23.87 22.49
CA CYS A 126 -1.25 24.92 21.68
C CYS A 126 -2.47 25.75 21.28
N ASP A 127 -2.60 26.90 21.92
CA ASP A 127 -3.59 27.94 21.67
C ASP A 127 -3.25 28.53 20.29
N THR A 128 -3.29 27.68 19.26
CA THR A 128 -3.21 28.11 17.88
C THR A 128 -4.59 28.63 17.57
N ASP A 129 -4.69 29.94 17.38
CA ASP A 129 -5.89 30.57 16.85
C ASP A 129 -6.36 29.80 15.61
N PHE A 130 -7.68 29.64 15.45
CA PHE A 130 -8.22 29.02 14.24
C PHE A 130 -7.83 29.88 13.04
N SER A 131 -7.09 29.30 12.10
CA SER A 131 -6.51 30.07 11.00
C SER A 131 -7.33 29.95 9.72
N LYS A 132 -7.08 30.84 8.76
CA LYS A 132 -7.67 30.77 7.42
C LYS A 132 -7.31 29.47 6.70
N GLU A 133 -6.15 28.90 7.01
CA GLU A 133 -5.73 27.60 6.50
C GLU A 133 -6.60 26.46 7.04
N ASP A 134 -7.06 26.53 8.30
CA ASP A 134 -7.97 25.53 8.89
C ASP A 134 -9.35 25.58 8.23
N GLU A 135 -9.86 26.80 7.99
CA GLU A 135 -11.09 27.01 7.24
C GLU A 135 -10.96 26.47 5.80
N GLN A 136 -9.82 26.70 5.14
CA GLN A 136 -9.56 26.16 3.81
C GLN A 136 -9.52 24.64 3.83
N ARG A 137 -8.88 24.00 4.82
CA ARG A 137 -8.88 22.54 4.98
C ARG A 137 -10.29 21.99 5.15
N LEU A 138 -11.15 22.67 5.92
CA LEU A 138 -12.54 22.26 6.08
C LEU A 138 -13.32 22.34 4.76
N LYS A 139 -13.09 23.38 3.94
CA LYS A 139 -13.66 23.49 2.58
C LYS A 139 -13.14 22.40 1.64
N ASP A 140 -11.85 22.10 1.70
CA ASP A 140 -11.24 21.04 0.91
C ASP A 140 -11.81 19.66 1.30
N TYR A 141 -12.03 19.42 2.59
CA TYR A 141 -12.68 18.21 3.09
C TYR A 141 -14.12 18.06 2.56
N VAL A 142 -14.91 19.14 2.58
CA VAL A 142 -16.25 19.15 1.97
C VAL A 142 -16.18 18.80 0.48
N GLN A 143 -15.20 19.34 -0.25
CA GLN A 143 -15.04 19.04 -1.67
C GLN A 143 -14.62 17.58 -1.90
N GLN A 144 -13.76 17.04 -1.03
CA GLN A 144 -13.38 15.63 -1.04
C GLN A 144 -14.60 14.72 -0.83
N LEU A 145 -15.43 14.98 0.18
CA LEU A 145 -16.65 14.21 0.45
C LEU A 145 -17.64 14.24 -0.72
N LYS A 146 -17.75 15.38 -1.41
CA LYS A 146 -18.59 15.49 -2.62
C LYS A 146 -18.05 14.64 -3.77
N ASN A 147 -16.73 14.59 -3.93
CA ASN A 147 -16.08 13.73 -4.92
C ASN A 147 -16.28 12.25 -4.59
N ASP A 148 -16.10 11.86 -3.32
CA ASP A 148 -16.29 10.47 -2.86
C ASP A 148 -17.74 10.02 -3.04
N ARG A 149 -18.72 10.87 -2.69
CA ARG A 149 -20.13 10.61 -2.97
C ARG A 149 -20.41 10.46 -4.47
N ALA A 150 -19.78 11.26 -5.33
CA ALA A 150 -19.92 11.15 -6.78
C ALA A 150 -19.31 9.83 -7.30
N ALA A 151 -18.16 9.42 -6.77
CA ALA A 151 -17.53 8.14 -7.10
C ALA A 151 -18.43 6.97 -6.70
N VAL A 152 -19.04 6.99 -5.51
CA VAL A 152 -20.03 5.98 -5.10
C VAL A 152 -21.21 5.92 -6.06
N LYS A 153 -21.73 7.08 -6.49
CA LYS A 153 -22.85 7.14 -7.44
C LYS A 153 -22.52 6.46 -8.78
N LEU A 154 -21.27 6.51 -9.25
CA LEU A 154 -20.84 5.84 -10.48
C LEU A 154 -20.87 4.31 -10.38
N THR A 155 -20.78 3.75 -9.17
CA THR A 155 -20.86 2.30 -8.96
C THR A 155 -22.29 1.75 -8.95
N MET A 156 -23.29 2.63 -8.92
CA MET A 156 -24.69 2.23 -8.87
C MET A 156 -25.17 1.70 -10.22
N LEU A 157 -25.81 0.53 -10.18
CA LEU A 157 -26.34 -0.15 -11.37
C LEU A 157 -27.79 0.26 -11.63
N GLU A 158 -28.20 0.29 -12.90
CA GLU A 158 -29.62 0.36 -13.27
C GLU A 158 -30.31 -0.94 -12.83
N LEU A 159 -31.38 -0.81 -12.04
CA LEU A 159 -32.15 -1.94 -11.53
C LEU A 159 -33.42 -2.12 -12.35
N GLU A 160 -33.71 -3.36 -12.74
CA GLU A 160 -35.01 -3.72 -13.30
C GLU A 160 -36.08 -3.68 -12.21
N SER A 161 -37.22 -3.04 -12.52
CA SER A 161 -38.38 -3.04 -11.64
C SER A 161 -38.94 -4.45 -11.49
N VAL A 162 -39.16 -4.88 -10.23
CA VAL A 162 -39.83 -6.15 -9.92
C VAL A 162 -41.31 -6.13 -10.32
N HIS A 163 -41.88 -4.93 -10.50
CA HIS A 163 -43.25 -4.73 -10.99
C HIS A 163 -43.21 -4.59 -12.51
N VAL A 164 -43.66 -5.63 -13.20
CA VAL A 164 -43.96 -5.56 -14.64
C VAL A 164 -45.32 -4.86 -14.75
N ASP A 165 -45.32 -3.55 -15.03
CA ASP A 165 -46.54 -2.88 -15.48
C ASP A 165 -46.83 -3.40 -16.91
N PRO A 166 -47.97 -4.05 -17.19
CA PRO A 166 -48.26 -4.65 -18.49
C PRO A 166 -48.23 -3.69 -19.69
N LEU A 167 -48.09 -2.37 -19.45
CA LEU A 167 -48.06 -1.33 -20.47
C LEU A 167 -46.69 -0.66 -20.66
N SER A 168 -45.65 -1.02 -19.90
CA SER A 168 -44.30 -0.43 -20.04
C SER A 168 -43.40 -1.17 -21.03
N LEU A 169 -43.97 -1.80 -22.07
CA LEU A 169 -43.21 -2.33 -23.21
C LEU A 169 -42.69 -1.20 -24.14
N GLU A 170 -42.31 -0.06 -23.57
CA GLU A 170 -41.64 0.99 -24.33
C GLU A 170 -40.16 0.63 -24.47
N VAL A 171 -39.90 -0.14 -25.52
CA VAL A 171 -38.66 -0.23 -26.31
C VAL A 171 -37.44 0.46 -25.68
N LYS A 172 -36.71 -0.26 -24.81
CA LYS A 172 -35.27 -0.01 -24.66
C LYS A 172 -34.62 -0.43 -25.99
N PRO A 173 -33.78 0.40 -26.65
CA PRO A 173 -33.24 0.06 -27.95
C PRO A 173 -32.42 -1.23 -27.84
N ARG A 174 -32.96 -2.32 -28.40
CA ARG A 174 -32.33 -3.66 -28.42
C ARG A 174 -30.88 -3.66 -28.94
N GLY A 175 -30.47 -2.61 -29.65
CA GLY A 175 -29.12 -2.48 -30.20
C GLY A 175 -28.02 -2.38 -29.15
N ASP A 176 -28.25 -1.71 -28.02
CA ASP A 176 -27.19 -1.48 -27.03
C ASP A 176 -26.88 -2.76 -26.23
N THR A 177 -27.88 -3.58 -25.93
CA THR A 177 -27.65 -4.88 -25.25
C THR A 177 -26.87 -5.84 -26.14
N HIS A 178 -27.24 -5.98 -27.42
CA HIS A 178 -26.49 -6.82 -28.35
C HIS A 178 -25.06 -6.33 -28.59
N ARG A 179 -24.83 -5.01 -28.54
CA ARG A 179 -23.50 -4.42 -28.66
C ARG A 179 -22.64 -4.73 -27.43
N LEU A 180 -23.20 -4.59 -26.22
CA LEU A 180 -22.53 -4.97 -24.97
C LEU A 180 -22.26 -6.47 -24.89
N ASP A 181 -23.20 -7.31 -25.37
CA ASP A 181 -23.02 -8.76 -25.43
C ASP A 181 -21.87 -9.15 -26.38
N LEU A 182 -21.76 -8.46 -27.52
CA LEU A 182 -20.66 -8.66 -28.46
C LEU A 182 -19.32 -8.20 -27.88
N GLU A 183 -19.27 -7.01 -27.27
CA GLU A 183 -18.07 -6.49 -26.62
C GLU A 183 -17.62 -7.44 -25.48
N ASN A 184 -18.55 -7.96 -24.67
CA ASN A 184 -18.26 -8.95 -23.64
C ASN A 184 -17.76 -10.29 -24.22
N ALA A 185 -18.32 -10.73 -25.35
CA ALA A 185 -17.85 -11.93 -26.04
C ALA A 185 -16.43 -11.75 -26.60
N VAL A 186 -16.11 -10.60 -27.17
CA VAL A 186 -14.77 -10.26 -27.66
C VAL A 186 -13.77 -10.24 -26.50
N LEU A 187 -14.10 -9.58 -25.39
CA LEU A 187 -13.24 -9.58 -24.19
C LEU A 187 -13.01 -10.99 -23.64
N MET A 188 -14.04 -11.84 -23.62
CA MET A 188 -13.89 -13.24 -23.24
C MET A 188 -12.97 -14.00 -24.20
N GLN A 189 -13.07 -13.74 -25.50
CA GLN A 189 -12.21 -14.36 -26.51
C GLN A 189 -10.75 -13.92 -26.35
N GLU A 190 -10.49 -12.63 -26.16
CA GLU A 190 -9.15 -12.11 -25.89
C GLU A 190 -8.55 -12.70 -24.61
N LEU A 191 -9.35 -12.74 -23.54
CA LEU A 191 -8.94 -13.34 -22.27
C LEU A 191 -8.65 -14.83 -22.41
N MET A 192 -9.42 -15.55 -23.22
CA MET A 192 -9.20 -16.97 -23.48
C MET A 192 -7.92 -17.19 -24.32
N ALA A 193 -7.70 -16.39 -25.36
CA ALA A 193 -6.46 -16.41 -26.14
C ALA A 193 -5.23 -16.14 -25.25
N MET A 194 -5.28 -15.12 -24.38
CA MET A 194 -4.21 -14.86 -23.43
C MET A 194 -4.00 -16.01 -22.44
N LYS A 195 -5.07 -16.70 -22.00
CA LYS A 195 -4.97 -17.89 -21.14
C LYS A 195 -4.30 -19.06 -21.84
N GLU A 196 -4.61 -19.27 -23.13
CA GLU A 196 -3.98 -20.29 -23.96
C GLU A 196 -2.49 -20.00 -24.17
N GLU A 197 -2.14 -18.76 -24.53
CA GLU A 197 -0.74 -18.33 -24.64
C GLU A 197 0.01 -18.48 -23.31
N MET A 198 -0.61 -18.14 -22.18
CA MET A 198 -0.01 -18.33 -20.85
C MET A 198 0.24 -19.82 -20.54
N ALA A 199 -0.71 -20.69 -20.92
CA ALA A 199 -0.56 -22.14 -20.73
C ALA A 199 0.56 -22.69 -21.61
N GLU A 200 0.66 -22.23 -22.86
CA GLU A 200 1.73 -22.60 -23.78
C GLU A 200 3.11 -22.14 -23.27
N LEU A 201 3.23 -20.88 -22.82
CA LEU A 201 4.47 -20.37 -22.23
C LEU A 201 4.88 -21.15 -20.97
N LYS A 202 3.92 -21.53 -20.11
CA LYS A 202 4.21 -22.37 -18.93
C LYS A 202 4.72 -23.75 -19.33
N ALA A 203 4.17 -24.36 -20.38
CA ALA A 203 4.64 -25.65 -20.88
C ALA A 203 6.06 -25.53 -21.47
N GLN A 204 6.34 -24.48 -22.23
CA GLN A 204 7.68 -24.20 -22.77
C GLN A 204 8.72 -23.97 -21.66
N LEU A 205 8.39 -23.17 -20.65
CA LEU A 205 9.25 -22.96 -19.47
C LEU A 205 9.56 -24.28 -18.76
N TYR A 206 8.55 -25.13 -18.55
CA TYR A 206 8.75 -26.44 -17.92
C TYR A 206 9.72 -27.33 -18.71
N LEU A 207 9.59 -27.38 -20.04
CA LEU A 207 10.50 -28.15 -20.89
C LEU A 207 11.93 -27.60 -20.85
N LEU A 208 12.10 -26.28 -20.97
CA LEU A 208 13.40 -25.63 -20.89
C LEU A 208 14.08 -25.83 -19.54
N GLU A 209 13.33 -25.80 -18.43
CA GLU A 209 13.87 -26.10 -17.11
C GLU A 209 14.35 -27.55 -16.99
N LYS A 210 13.67 -28.50 -17.63
CA LYS A 210 14.10 -29.91 -17.67
C LYS A 210 15.35 -30.08 -18.52
N GLU A 211 15.42 -29.43 -19.67
CA GLU A 211 16.60 -29.45 -20.53
C GLU A 211 17.81 -28.82 -19.84
N LYS A 212 17.64 -27.66 -19.20
CA LYS A 212 18.68 -27.01 -18.39
C LYS A 212 19.23 -27.97 -17.33
N LYS A 213 18.38 -28.57 -16.51
CA LYS A 213 18.81 -29.52 -15.46
C LYS A 213 19.53 -30.73 -16.05
N ALA A 214 19.08 -31.25 -17.19
CA ALA A 214 19.72 -32.38 -17.84
C ALA A 214 21.12 -32.02 -18.39
N VAL A 215 21.31 -30.78 -18.86
CA VAL A 215 22.61 -30.26 -19.30
C VAL A 215 23.52 -29.99 -18.10
N GLU A 216 23.00 -29.40 -17.01
CA GLU A 216 23.74 -29.17 -15.76
C GLU A 216 24.31 -30.48 -15.18
N LEU A 217 23.51 -31.55 -15.14
CA LEU A 217 23.98 -32.87 -14.70
C LEU A 217 25.07 -33.45 -15.61
N ARG A 218 24.94 -33.27 -16.93
CA ARG A 218 25.97 -33.68 -17.90
C ARG A 218 27.27 -32.91 -17.69
N LEU A 219 27.18 -31.60 -17.45
CA LEU A 219 28.34 -30.76 -17.15
C LEU A 219 29.03 -31.23 -15.87
N SER A 220 28.27 -31.39 -14.78
CA SER A 220 28.80 -31.88 -13.49
C SER A 220 29.49 -33.26 -13.61
N THR A 221 28.93 -34.15 -14.42
CA THR A 221 29.57 -35.46 -14.70
C THR A 221 30.91 -35.29 -15.41
N ARG A 222 31.01 -34.37 -16.37
CA ARG A 222 32.25 -34.08 -17.08
C ARG A 222 33.30 -33.41 -16.17
N GLU A 223 32.89 -32.48 -15.33
CA GLU A 223 33.76 -31.84 -14.32
C GLU A 223 34.33 -32.88 -13.35
N ALA A 224 33.50 -33.82 -12.87
CA ALA A 224 33.97 -34.91 -12.02
C ALA A 224 34.96 -35.85 -12.75
N GLN A 225 34.71 -36.13 -14.04
CA GLN A 225 35.65 -36.90 -14.88
C GLN A 225 36.99 -36.17 -15.04
N GLU A 226 36.95 -34.87 -15.33
CA GLU A 226 38.14 -34.02 -15.44
C GLU A 226 38.94 -34.03 -14.14
N GLN A 227 38.28 -33.87 -13.00
CA GLN A 227 38.94 -33.90 -11.70
C GLN A 227 39.59 -35.25 -11.41
N ALA A 228 38.93 -36.36 -11.77
CA ALA A 228 39.51 -37.69 -11.63
C ALA A 228 40.77 -37.86 -12.51
N TYR A 229 40.76 -37.34 -13.74
CA TYR A 229 41.94 -37.36 -14.61
C TYR A 229 43.08 -36.49 -14.06
N LEU A 230 42.79 -35.31 -13.50
CA LEU A 230 43.80 -34.45 -12.88
C LEU A 230 44.49 -35.15 -11.71
N VAL A 231 43.72 -35.76 -10.79
CA VAL A 231 44.27 -36.53 -9.66
C VAL A 231 45.11 -37.71 -10.16
N HIS A 232 44.67 -38.40 -11.23
CA HIS A 232 45.43 -39.49 -11.80
C HIS A 232 46.77 -39.01 -12.40
N ILE A 233 46.77 -37.87 -13.09
CA ILE A 233 47.99 -37.24 -13.62
C ILE A 233 48.93 -36.85 -12.47
N GLU A 234 48.42 -36.28 -11.38
CA GLU A 234 49.22 -35.91 -10.20
C GLU A 234 49.84 -37.13 -9.54
N HIS A 235 49.09 -38.22 -9.40
CA HIS A 235 49.60 -39.48 -8.87
C HIS A 235 50.75 -40.03 -9.72
N LEU A 236 50.56 -40.11 -11.04
CA LEU A 236 51.62 -40.57 -11.96
C LEU A 236 52.85 -39.67 -11.93
N LYS A 237 52.68 -38.35 -11.81
CA LYS A 237 53.81 -37.41 -11.65
C LYS A 237 54.58 -37.68 -10.36
N ALA A 238 53.88 -37.90 -9.25
CA ALA A 238 54.50 -38.23 -7.96
C ALA A 238 55.25 -39.57 -8.01
N GLU A 239 54.69 -40.61 -8.65
CA GLU A 239 55.39 -41.90 -8.84
C GLU A 239 56.68 -41.74 -9.65
N VAL A 240 56.64 -40.95 -10.74
CA VAL A 240 57.83 -40.67 -11.55
C VAL A 240 58.89 -39.91 -10.74
N GLU A 241 58.49 -38.92 -9.95
CA GLU A 241 59.39 -38.17 -9.08
C GLU A 241 60.01 -39.05 -8.00
N GLU A 242 59.23 -39.94 -7.36
CA GLU A 242 59.73 -40.91 -6.39
C GLU A 242 60.76 -41.87 -7.02
N GLN A 243 60.47 -42.40 -8.21
CA GLN A 243 61.42 -43.26 -8.93
C GLN A 243 62.70 -42.53 -9.32
N GLN A 244 62.62 -41.25 -9.67
CA GLN A 244 63.80 -40.42 -9.93
C GLN A 244 64.62 -40.20 -8.65
N GLU A 245 63.96 -39.93 -7.53
CA GLU A 245 64.60 -39.74 -6.24
C GLU A 245 65.27 -41.03 -5.73
N GLN A 246 64.60 -42.17 -5.84
CA GLN A 246 65.16 -43.48 -5.52
C GLN A 246 66.41 -43.78 -6.37
N ARG A 247 66.36 -43.50 -7.69
CA ARG A 247 67.54 -43.60 -8.57
C ARG A 247 68.67 -42.66 -8.11
N ARG A 248 68.37 -41.40 -7.79
CA ARG A 248 69.34 -40.44 -7.29
C ARG A 248 70.02 -40.90 -5.99
N ARG A 249 69.26 -41.46 -5.05
CA ARG A 249 69.77 -42.04 -3.79
C ARG A 249 70.65 -43.28 -4.01
N SER A 250 70.29 -44.17 -4.93
CA SER A 250 71.10 -45.34 -5.26
C SER A 250 72.45 -45.00 -5.91
N LEU A 251 72.49 -43.92 -6.70
CA LEU A 251 73.71 -43.39 -7.30
C LEU A 251 74.61 -42.71 -6.26
N SER A 252 74.04 -42.02 -5.27
CA SER A 252 74.81 -41.36 -4.21
C SER A 252 75.40 -42.34 -3.17
N SER A 253 74.72 -43.46 -2.87
CA SER A 253 75.27 -44.50 -1.99
C SER A 253 76.49 -45.21 -2.59
N THR A 254 76.49 -45.45 -3.91
CA THR A 254 77.58 -46.14 -4.61
C THR A 254 78.85 -45.28 -4.75
N GLY A 255 78.72 -43.94 -4.78
CA GLY A 255 79.86 -43.01 -4.88
C GLY A 255 80.68 -42.84 -3.59
N SER A 256 80.21 -43.33 -2.44
CA SER A 256 80.92 -43.20 -1.16
C SER A 256 81.91 -44.33 -0.85
N SER A 257 81.83 -45.48 -1.53
CA SER A 257 82.65 -46.67 -1.26
C SER A 257 83.99 -46.72 -2.00
N THR A 258 84.32 -45.74 -2.84
CA THR A 258 85.50 -45.77 -3.73
C THR A 258 86.65 -44.82 -3.35
N LYS A 259 86.59 -44.12 -2.21
CA LYS A 259 87.69 -43.23 -1.76
C LYS A 259 88.75 -43.87 -0.87
N ASP A 260 88.56 -45.09 -0.33
CA ASP A 260 89.58 -45.73 0.53
C ASP A 260 90.57 -46.65 -0.20
N LYS A 261 90.46 -46.85 -1.52
CA LYS A 261 91.39 -47.72 -2.27
C LYS A 261 92.51 -47.00 -3.03
N SER A 262 92.56 -45.67 -2.98
CA SER A 262 93.52 -44.87 -3.76
C SER A 262 94.88 -44.63 -3.09
N GLN A 263 95.17 -45.26 -1.94
CA GLN A 263 96.43 -45.07 -1.21
C GLN A 263 97.31 -46.32 -1.06
N ALA A 264 96.92 -47.47 -1.61
CA ALA A 264 97.66 -48.74 -1.41
C ALA A 264 98.51 -49.22 -2.61
N ALA A 265 98.43 -48.59 -3.79
CA ALA A 265 99.04 -49.16 -5.02
C ALA A 265 100.17 -48.32 -5.65
N LYS A 266 100.80 -47.39 -4.92
CA LYS A 266 101.97 -46.61 -5.38
C LYS A 266 103.28 -47.00 -4.69
N VAL A 267 103.48 -48.29 -4.44
CA VAL A 267 104.78 -48.86 -4.03
C VAL A 267 104.96 -50.22 -4.75
N CYS A 268 106.11 -50.37 -5.42
CA CYS A 268 106.63 -51.53 -6.16
C CYS A 268 106.24 -51.66 -7.66
N GLY A 269 107.23 -51.40 -8.52
CA GLY A 269 107.27 -51.83 -9.92
C GLY A 269 107.89 -50.80 -10.84
#